data_AF-A0A382EZW8-F1
#
_entry.id   AF-A0A382EZW8-F1
#
_cell.length_a   1.000
_cell.length_b   1.000
_cell.length_c   1.000
_cell.angle_alpha   90.00
_cell.angle_beta   90.00
_cell.angle_gamma   90.00
#
_symmetry.space_group_name_H-M   'P 1'
#
loop_
_entity.id
_entity.type
_entity.pdbx_description
1 polymer ?
#
loop_
_entity_poly.entity_id
_entity_poly.type
_entity_poly.pdbx_seq_one_letter_code
_entity_poly.pdbx_strand_id
1 'polypeptide(L)'
;MTIEEIMEMWGEDSHIDDKDLDNESLNIPNKHQKYLDIYSKEKRKLSDLETHWKVLFQQRWEVVISKNGKAPEHNIRISKTELERHYVSADEVLQKAEKIMNEQKGKVEYLKSVLSMIENRSFHINNAINWRKFVAGLG
;
A
#
# COMPACT_ATOMS: atom_id res chain seq x y z
N MET A 1 -1.17 13.12 2.27
CA MET A 1 0.03 12.33 2.03
C MET A 1 -0.06 11.66 0.67
N THR A 2 0.77 12.09 -0.28
CA THR A 2 0.97 11.48 -1.60
C THR A 2 1.93 10.29 -1.50
N ILE A 3 2.11 9.53 -2.57
CA ILE A 3 3.10 8.45 -2.56
C ILE A 3 4.52 9.02 -2.65
N GLU A 4 4.70 10.12 -3.38
CA GLU A 4 5.97 10.84 -3.55
C GLU A 4 6.50 11.35 -2.20
N GLU A 5 5.64 11.91 -1.36
CA GLU A 5 6.00 12.34 0.00
C GLU A 5 6.47 11.16 0.87
N ILE A 6 5.84 9.98 0.73
CA ILE A 6 6.26 8.77 1.46
C ILE A 6 7.62 8.29 0.96
N MET A 7 7.86 8.35 -0.35
CA MET A 7 9.13 7.96 -0.96
C MET A 7 10.27 8.91 -0.56
N GLU A 8 10.02 10.21 -0.49
CA GLU A 8 10.99 11.21 -0.04
C GLU A 8 11.36 11.00 1.43
N MET A 9 10.35 10.87 2.31
CA MET A 9 10.58 10.56 3.73
C MET A 9 11.40 9.29 3.91
N TRP A 10 11.09 8.23 3.14
CA TRP A 10 11.85 6.98 3.23
C TRP A 10 13.25 7.12 2.65
N GLY A 11 13.43 7.89 1.57
CA GLY A 11 14.74 8.20 1.01
C GLY A 11 15.68 8.74 2.08
N GLU A 12 15.23 9.73 2.85
CA GLU A 12 15.98 10.29 3.99
C GLU A 12 16.19 9.25 5.10
N ASP A 13 15.13 8.56 5.53
CA ASP A 13 15.20 7.64 6.66
C ASP A 13 15.98 6.35 6.38
N SER A 14 16.12 5.97 5.11
CA SER A 14 16.77 4.73 4.67
C SER A 14 18.29 4.77 4.81
N HIS A 15 18.88 5.96 4.84
CA HIS A 15 20.32 6.13 5.01
C HIS A 15 20.78 5.53 6.34
N ILE A 16 21.92 4.83 6.33
CA ILE A 16 22.58 4.28 7.52
C ILE A 16 23.90 5.04 7.64
N ASP A 17 24.07 5.80 8.73
CA ASP A 17 25.36 6.40 9.05
C ASP A 17 26.34 5.30 9.49
N ASP A 18 27.36 5.07 8.68
CA ASP A 18 28.35 4.05 8.99
C ASP A 18 29.18 4.44 10.22
N LYS A 19 29.33 5.72 10.55
CA LYS A 19 30.11 6.16 11.72
C LYS A 19 29.36 5.98 13.05
N ASP A 20 28.05 5.80 13.00
CA ASP A 20 27.15 5.83 14.17
C ASP A 20 26.24 4.57 14.24
N LEU A 21 26.81 3.40 13.92
CA LEU A 21 26.08 2.14 13.75
C LEU A 21 25.34 1.65 15.01
N ASP A 22 25.80 2.02 16.20
CA ASP A 22 25.13 1.72 17.47
C ASP A 22 23.84 2.53 17.63
N ASN A 23 23.88 3.84 17.41
CA ASN A 23 22.67 4.67 17.40
C ASN A 23 21.71 4.28 16.26
N GLU A 24 22.25 3.95 15.08
CA GLU A 24 21.44 3.43 13.96
C GLU A 24 20.68 2.16 14.36
N SER A 25 21.32 1.27 15.12
CA SER A 25 20.69 0.04 15.64
C SER A 25 19.59 0.36 16.67
N LEU A 26 19.88 1.26 17.61
CA LEU A 26 18.93 1.68 18.64
C LEU A 26 17.72 2.44 18.07
N ASN A 27 17.87 3.09 16.91
CA ASN A 27 16.81 3.85 16.25
C ASN A 27 15.89 3.02 15.35
N ILE A 28 16.19 1.73 15.10
CA ILE A 28 15.34 0.85 14.30
C ILE A 28 13.88 0.85 14.79
N PRO A 29 13.57 0.67 16.09
CA PRO A 29 12.19 0.66 16.58
C PRO A 29 11.46 2.00 16.36
N ASN A 30 12.19 3.12 16.47
CA ASN A 30 11.63 4.46 16.24
C ASN A 30 11.20 4.63 14.78
N LYS A 31 12.07 4.23 13.84
CA LYS A 31 11.74 4.23 12.41
C LYS A 31 10.60 3.26 12.13
N HIS A 32 10.62 2.04 12.69
CA HIS A 32 9.54 1.08 12.52
C HIS A 32 8.20 1.65 12.99
N GLN A 33 8.14 2.26 14.17
CA GLN A 33 6.91 2.86 14.72
C GLN A 33 6.38 3.99 13.83
N LYS A 34 7.26 4.86 13.31
CA LYS A 34 6.89 5.94 12.36
C LYS A 34 6.16 5.37 11.14
N TYR A 35 6.76 4.40 10.45
CA TYR A 35 6.18 3.83 9.23
C TYR A 35 5.00 2.90 9.51
N LEU A 36 4.95 2.26 10.68
CA LEU A 36 3.82 1.41 11.08
C LEU A 36 2.55 2.23 11.32
N ASP A 37 2.68 3.41 11.93
CA ASP A 37 1.55 4.33 12.12
C ASP A 37 0.99 4.81 10.77
N ILE A 38 1.88 5.23 9.86
CA ILE A 38 1.49 5.63 8.50
C ILE A 38 0.81 4.48 7.75
N TYR A 39 1.43 3.30 7.74
CA TYR A 39 0.87 2.10 7.15
C TYR A 39 -0.52 1.77 7.70
N SER A 40 -0.69 1.82 9.02
CA SER A 40 -1.97 1.49 9.66
C SER A 40 -3.08 2.44 9.25
N LYS A 41 -2.79 3.75 9.15
CA LYS A 41 -3.73 4.77 8.69
C LYS A 41 -4.09 4.59 7.21
N GLU A 42 -3.10 4.45 6.35
CA GLU A 42 -3.31 4.30 4.90
C GLU A 42 -4.00 2.96 4.56
N LYS A 43 -3.74 1.89 5.33
CA LYS A 43 -4.43 0.60 5.19
C LYS A 43 -5.89 0.67 5.60
N ARG A 44 -6.22 1.39 6.69
CA ARG A 44 -7.62 1.63 7.07
C ARG A 44 -8.36 2.37 5.96
N LYS A 45 -7.75 3.43 5.44
CA LYS A 45 -8.31 4.18 4.31
C LYS A 45 -8.53 3.32 3.07
N LEU A 46 -7.62 2.41 2.75
CA LEU A 46 -7.82 1.45 1.66
C LEU A 46 -9.04 0.56 1.91
N SER A 47 -9.19 0.02 3.12
CA SER A 47 -10.34 -0.82 3.51
C SER A 47 -11.68 -0.07 3.35
N ASP A 48 -11.71 1.22 3.69
CA ASP A 48 -12.90 2.06 3.54
C ASP A 48 -13.23 2.27 2.05
N LEU A 49 -12.21 2.54 1.22
CA LEU A 49 -12.36 2.69 -0.23
C LEU A 49 -12.83 1.40 -0.91
N GLU A 50 -12.29 0.25 -0.54
CA GLU A 50 -12.71 -1.06 -1.05
C GLU A 50 -14.17 -1.36 -0.70
N THR A 51 -14.61 -0.97 0.50
CA THR A 51 -16.00 -1.12 0.94
C THR A 51 -16.91 -0.18 0.15
N HIS A 52 -16.51 1.08 0.00
CA HIS A 52 -17.25 2.05 -0.80
C HIS A 52 -17.38 1.64 -2.26
N TRP A 53 -16.30 1.13 -2.87
CA TRP A 53 -16.28 0.66 -4.24
C TRP A 53 -17.28 -0.48 -4.47
N LYS A 54 -17.39 -1.45 -3.53
CA LYS A 54 -18.39 -2.53 -3.63
C LYS A 54 -19.82 -2.01 -3.63
N VAL A 55 -20.12 -1.03 -2.76
CA VAL A 55 -21.46 -0.41 -2.69
C VAL A 55 -21.75 0.38 -3.97
N LEU A 56 -20.80 1.21 -4.41
CA LEU A 56 -20.92 2.00 -5.62
C LEU A 56 -21.10 1.10 -6.85
N PHE A 57 -20.32 0.03 -6.97
CA PHE A 57 -20.46 -0.97 -8.01
C PHE A 57 -21.88 -1.54 -8.04
N GLN A 58 -22.41 -1.97 -6.90
CA GLN A 58 -23.77 -2.49 -6.80
C GLN A 58 -24.82 -1.46 -7.23
N GLN A 59 -24.72 -0.21 -6.78
CA GLN A 59 -25.66 0.86 -7.15
C GLN A 59 -25.64 1.15 -8.65
N ARG A 60 -24.44 1.26 -9.24
CA ARG A 60 -24.29 1.50 -10.68
C ARG A 60 -24.77 0.29 -11.48
N TRP A 61 -24.49 -0.91 -11.01
CA TRP A 61 -24.93 -2.16 -11.59
C TRP A 61 -26.46 -2.30 -11.62
N GLU A 62 -27.13 -2.02 -10.50
CA GLU A 62 -28.60 -2.07 -10.41
C GLU A 62 -29.24 -1.12 -11.42
N VAL A 63 -28.70 0.10 -11.61
CA VAL A 63 -29.17 1.05 -12.63
C VAL A 63 -28.99 0.53 -14.06
N VAL A 64 -27.93 -0.23 -14.32
CA VAL A 64 -27.63 -0.72 -15.68
C VAL A 64 -28.43 -1.97 -16.03
N ILE A 65 -28.58 -2.92 -15.10
CA ILE A 65 -29.50 -4.04 -15.33
C ILE A 65 -30.94 -3.54 -15.43
N SER A 66 -31.30 -2.60 -14.55
CA SER A 66 -32.57 -1.93 -14.62
C SER A 66 -32.57 -0.96 -15.79
N LYS A 67 -32.69 -1.44 -17.03
CA LYS A 67 -32.80 -0.61 -18.23
C LYS A 67 -33.79 0.57 -18.12
N ASN A 68 -34.68 0.57 -17.11
CA ASN A 68 -35.63 1.62 -16.75
C ASN A 68 -35.75 1.90 -15.21
N GLY A 69 -34.75 1.61 -14.38
CA GLY A 69 -34.85 1.83 -12.91
C GLY A 69 -35.71 0.83 -12.12
N LYS A 70 -36.10 -0.30 -12.74
CA LYS A 70 -36.69 -1.48 -12.08
C LYS A 70 -35.71 -2.66 -12.01
N ALA A 71 -35.53 -3.26 -10.84
CA ALA A 71 -34.74 -4.50 -10.68
C ALA A 71 -35.17 -5.55 -11.72
N PRO A 72 -34.22 -6.28 -12.35
CA PRO A 72 -34.55 -7.29 -13.35
C PRO A 72 -35.49 -8.35 -12.78
N GLU A 73 -36.52 -8.72 -13.54
CA GLU A 73 -37.45 -9.79 -13.17
C GLU A 73 -36.82 -11.19 -13.21
N HIS A 74 -35.60 -11.32 -13.74
CA HIS A 74 -34.90 -12.60 -13.89
C HIS A 74 -33.43 -12.46 -13.52
N ASN A 75 -32.88 -13.49 -12.86
CA ASN A 75 -31.45 -13.67 -12.59
C ASN A 75 -30.65 -13.59 -13.90
N ILE A 76 -30.20 -12.40 -14.30
CA ILE A 76 -29.25 -12.27 -15.40
C ILE A 76 -27.93 -12.83 -14.89
N ARG A 77 -27.67 -14.09 -15.23
CA ARG A 77 -26.49 -14.84 -14.80
C ARG A 77 -25.31 -14.45 -15.70
N ILE A 78 -24.83 -13.23 -15.55
CA ILE A 78 -23.59 -12.78 -16.19
C ILE A 78 -22.41 -13.24 -15.35
N SER A 79 -21.33 -13.68 -15.98
CA SER A 79 -20.10 -13.98 -15.23
C SER A 79 -19.51 -12.72 -14.60
N LYS A 80 -18.89 -12.84 -13.43
CA LYS A 80 -18.20 -11.71 -12.76
C LYS A 80 -17.20 -11.01 -13.70
N THR A 81 -16.52 -11.81 -14.54
CA THR A 81 -15.52 -11.35 -15.51
C THR A 81 -16.11 -10.53 -16.65
N GLU A 82 -17.24 -10.95 -17.24
CA GLU A 82 -17.93 -10.14 -18.25
C GLU A 82 -18.51 -8.86 -17.65
N LEU A 83 -18.96 -8.94 -16.39
CA LEU A 83 -19.44 -7.78 -15.63
C LEU A 83 -18.35 -6.70 -15.50
N GLU A 84 -17.18 -7.10 -15.01
CA GLU A 84 -16.04 -6.21 -14.80
C GLU A 84 -15.59 -5.61 -16.15
N ARG A 85 -15.47 -6.44 -17.18
CA ARG A 85 -14.97 -6.02 -18.49
C ARG A 85 -15.88 -5.02 -19.20
N HIS A 86 -17.18 -5.26 -19.22
CA HIS A 86 -18.13 -4.47 -20.02
C HIS A 86 -18.74 -3.26 -19.31
N TYR A 87 -18.61 -3.16 -17.97
CA TYR A 87 -19.25 -2.09 -17.20
C TYR A 87 -18.28 -1.22 -16.41
N VAL A 88 -17.30 -1.79 -15.70
CA VAL A 88 -16.30 -0.97 -14.97
C VAL A 88 -15.49 -0.15 -15.97
N SER A 89 -15.03 -0.78 -17.06
CA SER A 89 -14.27 -0.13 -18.13
C SER A 89 -15.07 0.90 -18.94
N ALA A 90 -16.39 0.98 -18.77
CA ALA A 90 -17.28 1.88 -19.52
C ALA A 90 -17.94 2.95 -18.64
N ASP A 91 -17.83 2.84 -17.31
CA ASP A 91 -18.43 3.75 -16.34
C ASP A 91 -17.39 4.68 -15.72
N GLU A 92 -17.44 5.98 -16.08
CA GLU A 92 -16.48 6.99 -15.62
C GLU A 92 -16.45 7.15 -14.08
N VAL A 93 -17.59 6.92 -13.40
CA VAL A 93 -17.68 7.02 -11.93
C VAL A 93 -16.95 5.85 -11.27
N LEU A 94 -17.15 4.63 -11.78
CA LEU A 94 -16.43 3.45 -11.30
C LEU A 94 -14.93 3.54 -11.60
N GLN A 95 -14.53 4.03 -12.77
CA GLN A 95 -13.12 4.23 -13.11
C GLN A 95 -12.43 5.23 -12.18
N LYS A 96 -13.10 6.35 -11.86
CA LYS A 96 -12.56 7.34 -10.92
C LYS A 96 -12.37 6.74 -9.51
N ALA A 97 -13.36 6.00 -9.02
CA ALA A 97 -13.27 5.34 -7.72
C ALA A 97 -12.16 4.27 -7.70
N GLU A 98 -12.04 3.47 -8.76
CA GLU A 98 -10.99 2.46 -8.91
C GLU A 98 -9.60 3.10 -8.97
N LYS A 99 -9.42 4.21 -9.69
CA LYS A 99 -8.16 4.94 -9.74
C LYS A 99 -7.71 5.39 -8.34
N ILE A 100 -8.61 5.99 -7.55
CA ILE A 100 -8.32 6.42 -6.17
C ILE A 100 -7.95 5.22 -5.29
N MET A 101 -8.67 4.10 -5.44
CA MET A 101 -8.38 2.87 -4.69
C MET A 101 -7.00 2.30 -5.06
N ASN A 102 -6.65 2.29 -6.35
CA ASN A 102 -5.36 1.80 -6.83
C ASN A 102 -4.18 2.67 -6.35
N GLU A 103 -4.34 4.00 -6.38
CA GLU A 103 -3.35 4.92 -5.80
C GLU A 103 -3.15 4.66 -4.30
N GLN A 104 -4.25 4.46 -3.57
CA GLN A 104 -4.21 4.14 -2.15
C GLN A 104 -3.54 2.78 -1.87
N LYS A 105 -3.82 1.78 -2.71
CA LYS A 105 -3.18 0.46 -2.64
C LYS A 105 -1.66 0.55 -2.87
N GLY A 106 -1.23 1.33 -3.86
CA GLY A 106 0.20 1.56 -4.11
C GLY A 106 0.94 2.11 -2.89
N LYS A 107 0.33 3.04 -2.13
CA LYS A 107 0.91 3.54 -0.86
C LYS A 107 1.07 2.44 0.17
N VAL A 108 0.02 1.63 0.36
CA VAL A 108 0.02 0.53 1.35
C VAL A 108 1.09 -0.51 1.00
N GLU A 109 1.23 -0.86 -0.28
CA GLU A 109 2.24 -1.82 -0.75
C GLU A 109 3.67 -1.28 -0.58
N TYR A 110 3.89 0.00 -0.89
CA TYR A 110 5.19 0.65 -0.66
C TYR A 110 5.53 0.72 0.82
N LEU A 111 4.61 1.15 1.68
CA LEU A 111 4.84 1.18 3.13
C LEU A 111 5.15 -0.20 3.72
N LYS A 112 4.53 -1.26 3.17
CA LYS A 112 4.83 -2.63 3.56
C LYS A 112 6.26 -3.03 3.18
N SER A 113 6.76 -2.62 2.01
CA SER A 113 8.14 -2.89 1.62
C SER A 113 9.13 -2.10 2.49
N VAL A 114 8.80 -0.86 2.86
CA VAL A 114 9.58 -0.04 3.81
C VAL A 114 9.68 -0.72 5.17
N LEU A 115 8.57 -1.18 5.73
CA LEU A 115 8.56 -1.91 7.01
C LEU A 115 9.47 -3.15 6.97
N SER A 116 9.40 -3.92 5.88
CA SER A 116 10.28 -5.08 5.69
C SER A 116 11.76 -4.70 5.60
N MET A 117 12.09 -3.56 4.97
CA MET A 117 13.47 -3.07 4.93
C MET A 117 13.95 -2.64 6.33
N ILE A 118 13.08 -2.02 7.13
CA ILE A 118 13.40 -1.64 8.52
C ILE A 118 13.62 -2.89 9.40
N GLU A 119 12.81 -3.93 9.25
CA GLU A 119 13.00 -5.22 9.95
C GLU A 119 14.39 -5.82 9.63
N ASN A 120 14.79 -5.78 8.35
CA ASN A 120 16.09 -6.28 7.90
C ASN A 120 17.27 -5.34 8.22
N ARG A 121 17.03 -4.12 8.70
CA ARG A 121 18.08 -3.13 8.97
C ARG A 121 19.11 -3.61 10.00
N SER A 122 18.67 -4.38 11.01
CA SER A 122 19.56 -4.98 12.01
C SER A 122 20.63 -5.89 11.37
N PHE A 123 20.25 -6.66 10.35
CA PHE A 123 21.16 -7.51 9.59
C PHE A 123 22.19 -6.69 8.80
N HIS A 124 21.76 -5.62 8.13
CA HIS A 124 22.67 -4.73 7.40
C HIS A 124 23.70 -4.06 8.32
N ILE A 125 23.27 -3.57 9.48
CA ILE A 125 24.15 -2.98 10.50
C ILE A 125 25.15 -4.02 11.02
N ASN A 126 24.69 -5.23 11.35
CA ASN A 126 25.56 -6.30 11.82
C ASN A 126 26.61 -6.68 10.77
N ASN A 127 26.24 -6.72 9.49
CA ASN A 127 27.21 -6.97 8.40
C ASN A 127 28.26 -5.86 8.30
N ALA A 128 27.86 -4.59 8.45
CA ALA A 128 28.80 -3.47 8.47
C ALA A 128 29.77 -3.56 9.66
N ILE A 129 29.28 -3.93 10.85
CA ILE A 129 30.12 -4.15 12.04
C ILE A 129 31.10 -5.31 11.81
N ASN A 130 30.62 -6.43 11.27
CA ASN A 130 31.46 -7.60 11.00
C ASN A 130 32.55 -7.28 9.97
N TRP A 131 32.22 -6.53 8.92
CA TRP A 131 33.21 -6.06 7.96
C TRP A 131 34.30 -5.21 8.61
N ARG A 132 33.94 -4.31 9.54
CA ARG A 132 34.93 -3.51 10.29
C ARG A 132 35.84 -4.35 11.17
N LYS A 133 35.28 -5.34 11.87
CA LYS A 133 36.07 -6.30 12.67
C LYS A 133 37.07 -7.04 11.79
N PHE A 134 36.63 -7.51 10.62
CA PHE A 134 37.48 -8.18 9.64
C PHE A 134 38.63 -7.29 9.17
N VAL A 135 38.35 -6.04 8.75
CA VAL A 135 39.38 -5.08 8.31
C VAL A 135 40.35 -4.72 9.44
N ALA A 136 39.90 -4.73 10.69
CA ALA A 136 40.73 -4.49 11.87
C ALA A 136 41.55 -5.73 12.32
N GLY A 137 41.43 -6.88 11.64
CA GLY A 137 42.11 -8.12 12.01
C GLY A 137 41.53 -8.79 13.26
N LEU A 138 40.28 -8.47 13.61
CA LEU A 138 39.54 -9.01 14.76
C LEU A 138 38.50 -10.08 14.33
N GLY A 139 38.70 -10.68 13.15
CA GLY A 139 37.79 -11.65 12.52
C GLY A 139 38.21 -13.10 12.70
#